data_AF-F2IBL8-F1
#
_entry.id   AF-F2IBL8-F1
#
_cell.length_a   1.000
_cell.length_b   1.000
_cell.length_c   1.000
_cell.angle_alpha   90.00
_cell.angle_beta   90.00
_cell.angle_gamma   90.00
#
_symmetry.space_group_name_H-M   'P 1'
#
loop_
_entity.id
_entity.type
_entity.pdbx_description
1 polymer ?
#
loop_
_entity_poly.entity_id
_entity_poly.type
_entity_poly.pdbx_seq_one_letter_code
_entity_poly.pdbx_strand_id
1 'polypeptide(L)'
;MKKNRFESNDTWFYVVACIILMSMLFSDLIKKIIVIDWIRYALLILLPTFLIILINKTQRKKNIGVNDKDGEQLVKRHFFSKKKILRCILLILVFLILIVALVKLCGVMLDCEYSVFLLLSLFLFGFLAIEIYLFTKAFSYISRRFQKDKKIFFSISKWRIWESSSFTQFLSITILVTIFSWIFSGQLFMNWVNDKFTNPDVLAKKYYHESITTYRVGAVCSDGTGSFATGSGACSHHGGVSYWVEDTIYNKSLERCKKEAKEFSWVD
;
A
#
# COMPACT_ATOMS: atom_id res chain seq x y z
N MET A 1 55.67 26.96 -5.18
CA MET A 1 55.76 25.49 -5.34
C MET A 1 54.35 24.93 -5.51
N LYS A 2 53.97 24.53 -6.73
CA LYS A 2 52.69 23.86 -7.03
C LYS A 2 52.83 22.38 -6.66
N LYS A 3 52.03 21.90 -5.70
CA LYS A 3 51.93 20.47 -5.39
C LYS A 3 50.54 19.98 -5.81
N ASN A 4 50.52 19.25 -6.92
CA ASN A 4 49.35 18.53 -7.42
C ASN A 4 48.85 17.56 -6.35
N ARG A 5 47.53 17.59 -6.09
CA ARG A 5 46.82 16.52 -5.39
C ARG A 5 45.59 16.17 -6.21
N PHE A 6 45.79 15.28 -7.17
CA PHE A 6 44.77 14.56 -7.89
C PHE A 6 44.75 13.16 -7.29
N GLU A 7 43.79 12.86 -6.43
CA GLU A 7 43.49 11.50 -5.92
C GLU A 7 42.21 11.58 -5.07
N SER A 8 41.03 11.52 -5.69
CA SER A 8 39.78 11.12 -5.00
C SER A 8 38.58 10.80 -5.93
N ASN A 9 38.79 10.49 -7.22
CA ASN A 9 37.66 10.23 -8.13
C ASN A 9 37.14 8.78 -8.11
N ASP A 10 37.87 7.85 -7.51
CA ASP A 10 37.47 6.43 -7.53
C ASP A 10 36.39 6.14 -6.48
N THR A 11 36.34 6.90 -5.38
CA THR A 11 35.36 6.71 -4.30
C THR A 11 33.92 6.92 -4.78
N TRP A 12 33.72 7.85 -5.73
CA TRP A 12 32.39 8.13 -6.29
C TRP A 12 31.88 6.99 -7.18
N PHE A 13 32.77 6.34 -7.93
CA PHE A 13 32.41 5.17 -8.73
C PHE A 13 31.94 4.00 -7.85
N TYR A 14 32.60 3.76 -6.72
CA TYR A 14 32.16 2.72 -5.77
C TYR A 14 30.82 3.07 -5.10
N VAL A 15 30.58 4.35 -4.76
CA VAL A 15 29.30 4.77 -4.18
C VAL A 15 28.15 4.61 -5.19
N VAL A 16 28.35 5.01 -6.44
CA VAL A 16 27.32 4.86 -7.50
C VAL A 16 27.08 3.38 -7.83
N ALA A 17 28.13 2.57 -7.92
CA ALA A 17 28.00 1.13 -8.12
C ALA A 17 27.26 0.45 -6.95
N CYS A 18 27.55 0.85 -5.71
CA CYS A 18 26.82 0.35 -4.53
C CYS A 18 25.35 0.77 -4.53
N ILE A 19 25.01 2.00 -4.93
CA ILE A 19 23.62 2.45 -5.03
C ILE A 19 22.85 1.68 -6.10
N ILE A 20 23.46 1.47 -7.28
CA ILE A 20 22.85 0.66 -8.35
C ILE A 20 22.66 -0.78 -7.87
N LEU A 21 23.67 -1.40 -7.27
CA LEU A 21 23.58 -2.76 -6.74
C LEU A 21 22.51 -2.88 -5.65
N MET A 22 22.43 -1.92 -4.73
CA MET A 22 21.41 -1.87 -3.68
C MET A 22 20.01 -1.65 -4.27
N SER A 23 19.86 -0.87 -5.33
CA SER A 23 18.56 -0.67 -6.00
C SER A 23 18.08 -1.92 -6.74
N MET A 24 19.00 -2.68 -7.36
CA MET A 24 18.70 -3.95 -8.00
C MET A 24 18.35 -5.02 -6.96
N LEU A 25 19.13 -5.09 -5.87
CA LEU A 25 18.85 -5.96 -4.74
C LEU A 25 17.54 -5.60 -4.06
N PHE A 26 17.21 -4.31 -3.94
CA PHE A 26 15.94 -3.84 -3.38
C PHE A 26 14.76 -4.13 -4.30
N SER A 27 14.92 -4.04 -5.63
CA SER A 27 13.90 -4.48 -6.59
C SER A 27 13.60 -5.98 -6.46
N ASP A 28 14.64 -6.81 -6.36
CA ASP A 28 14.48 -8.25 -6.18
C ASP A 28 14.01 -8.63 -4.77
N LEU A 29 14.40 -7.86 -3.76
CA LEU A 29 13.89 -8.00 -2.40
C LEU A 29 12.42 -7.58 -2.33
N ILE A 30 12.00 -6.50 -3.00
CA ILE A 30 10.60 -6.08 -3.12
C ILE A 30 9.81 -7.13 -3.89
N LYS A 31 10.32 -7.68 -5.00
CA LYS A 31 9.65 -8.79 -5.71
C LYS A 31 9.49 -10.01 -4.81
N LYS A 32 10.51 -10.35 -4.01
CA LYS A 32 10.45 -11.47 -3.07
C LYS A 32 9.54 -11.18 -1.88
N ILE A 33 9.56 -9.97 -1.32
CA ILE A 33 8.69 -9.52 -0.21
C ILE A 33 7.25 -9.47 -0.69
N ILE A 34 6.97 -8.91 -1.86
CA ILE A 34 5.64 -8.93 -2.48
C ILE A 34 5.21 -10.39 -2.68
N VAL A 35 6.02 -11.27 -3.27
CA VAL A 35 5.64 -12.68 -3.43
C VAL A 35 5.40 -13.37 -2.08
N ILE A 36 6.23 -13.13 -1.07
CA ILE A 36 6.10 -13.70 0.28
C ILE A 36 4.87 -13.14 1.00
N ASP A 37 4.59 -11.84 0.90
CA ASP A 37 3.42 -11.20 1.51
C ASP A 37 2.14 -11.61 0.80
N TRP A 38 2.15 -11.80 -0.51
CA TRP A 38 1.02 -12.37 -1.24
C TRP A 38 0.74 -13.82 -0.84
N ILE A 39 1.78 -14.63 -0.66
CA ILE A 39 1.65 -15.99 -0.12
C ILE A 39 1.12 -15.95 1.33
N ARG A 40 1.61 -15.00 2.14
CA ARG A 40 1.20 -14.83 3.54
C ARG A 40 -0.24 -14.33 3.66
N TYR A 41 -0.67 -13.39 2.82
CA TYR A 41 -2.06 -12.92 2.74
C TYR A 41 -3.00 -14.00 2.20
N ALA A 42 -2.58 -14.72 1.15
CA ALA A 42 -3.34 -15.86 0.64
C ALA A 42 -3.51 -16.94 1.72
N LEU A 43 -2.44 -17.26 2.47
CA LEU A 43 -2.52 -18.17 3.62
C LEU A 43 -3.42 -17.61 4.72
N LEU A 44 -3.28 -16.34 5.10
CA LEU A 44 -4.11 -15.72 6.15
C LEU A 44 -5.60 -15.69 5.82
N ILE A 45 -5.98 -15.62 4.53
CA ILE A 45 -7.39 -15.62 4.09
C ILE A 45 -7.91 -17.04 3.84
N LEU A 46 -7.08 -17.92 3.27
CA LEU A 46 -7.48 -19.29 2.91
C LEU A 46 -7.43 -20.25 4.11
N LEU A 47 -6.52 -20.05 5.06
CA LEU A 47 -6.37 -20.94 6.21
C LEU A 47 -7.59 -20.90 7.15
N PRO A 48 -8.16 -19.72 7.52
CA PRO A 48 -9.35 -19.66 8.37
C PRO A 48 -10.58 -20.23 7.68
N THR A 49 -10.76 -19.98 6.38
CA THR A 49 -11.87 -20.55 5.61
C THR A 49 -11.76 -22.07 5.52
N PHE A 50 -10.55 -22.61 5.33
CA PHE A 50 -10.30 -24.05 5.35
C PHE A 50 -10.51 -24.68 6.74
N LEU A 51 -10.06 -24.00 7.81
CA LEU A 51 -10.27 -24.41 9.20
C LEU A 51 -11.76 -24.42 9.58
N ILE A 52 -12.55 -23.43 9.17
CA ILE A 52 -14.01 -23.39 9.39
C ILE A 52 -14.70 -24.58 8.69
N ILE A 53 -14.25 -24.95 7.49
CA ILE A 53 -14.76 -26.12 6.77
C ILE A 53 -14.40 -27.41 7.52
N LEU A 54 -13.17 -27.53 8.03
CA LEU A 54 -12.72 -28.69 8.78
C LEU A 54 -13.44 -28.85 10.13
N ILE A 55 -13.57 -27.76 10.89
CA ILE A 55 -14.26 -27.74 12.20
C ILE A 55 -15.74 -28.12 12.04
N ASN A 56 -16.41 -27.62 11.00
CA ASN A 56 -17.79 -28.02 10.70
C ASN A 56 -17.91 -29.51 10.34
N LYS A 57 -16.87 -30.09 9.73
CA LYS A 57 -16.85 -31.52 9.37
C LYS A 57 -16.68 -32.42 10.59
N THR A 58 -15.87 -32.01 11.58
CA THR A 58 -15.68 -32.75 12.84
C THR A 58 -16.88 -32.63 13.77
N GLN A 59 -17.48 -31.43 13.89
CA GLN A 59 -18.69 -31.21 14.71
C GLN A 59 -19.88 -32.05 14.21
N ARG A 60 -20.06 -32.19 12.89
CA ARG A 60 -21.10 -33.07 12.32
C ARG A 60 -20.91 -34.55 12.64
N LYS A 61 -19.68 -35.04 12.77
CA LYS A 61 -19.42 -36.45 13.12
C LYS A 61 -19.72 -36.74 14.60
N LYS A 62 -19.58 -35.74 15.48
CA LYS A 62 -19.71 -35.94 16.93
C LYS A 62 -21.16 -35.85 17.42
N ASN A 63 -22.01 -35.06 16.75
CA ASN A 63 -23.43 -34.91 17.11
C ASN A 63 -24.36 -35.96 16.48
N ILE A 64 -23.87 -36.81 15.57
CA ILE A 64 -24.62 -37.95 15.06
C ILE A 64 -24.24 -39.16 15.92
N GLY A 65 -24.68 -39.13 17.18
CA GLY A 65 -24.85 -40.30 18.03
C GLY A 65 -26.22 -40.93 17.79
N VAL A 66 -26.68 -40.96 16.55
CA VAL A 66 -28.03 -41.41 16.18
C VAL A 66 -27.89 -42.56 15.21
N ASN A 67 -28.45 -43.70 15.62
CA ASN A 67 -28.40 -44.99 14.95
C ASN A 67 -29.37 -45.06 13.75
N ASP A 68 -29.36 -44.03 12.90
CA ASP A 68 -30.38 -43.85 11.86
C ASP A 68 -29.77 -43.93 10.46
N LYS A 69 -30.15 -44.97 9.72
CA LYS A 69 -29.80 -45.16 8.30
C LYS A 69 -30.30 -44.00 7.42
N ASP A 70 -31.19 -43.17 7.94
CA ASP A 70 -31.77 -42.01 7.25
C ASP A 70 -30.90 -40.74 7.30
N GLY A 71 -30.01 -40.63 8.29
CA GLY A 71 -29.08 -39.50 8.41
C GLY A 71 -28.01 -39.48 7.30
N GLU A 72 -27.63 -40.67 6.81
CA GLU A 72 -26.60 -40.82 5.77
C GLU A 72 -27.07 -40.30 4.40
N GLN A 73 -28.36 -40.41 4.10
CA GLN A 73 -28.94 -39.88 2.85
C GLN A 73 -29.01 -38.35 2.83
N LEU A 74 -29.21 -37.71 3.99
CA LEU A 74 -29.31 -36.25 4.06
C LEU A 74 -27.94 -35.57 3.94
N VAL A 75 -26.89 -36.18 4.51
CA VAL A 75 -25.51 -35.68 4.40
C VAL A 75 -25.00 -35.78 2.95
N LYS A 76 -25.37 -36.84 2.21
CA LYS A 76 -25.02 -36.98 0.78
C LYS A 76 -25.64 -35.88 -0.10
N ARG A 77 -26.82 -35.34 0.23
CA ARG A 77 -27.48 -34.28 -0.57
C ARG A 77 -26.90 -32.87 -0.38
N HIS A 78 -26.18 -32.61 0.71
CA HIS A 78 -25.61 -31.29 0.99
C HIS A 78 -24.10 -31.17 0.81
N PHE A 79 -23.44 -32.21 0.29
CA PHE A 79 -22.11 -32.03 -0.26
C PHE A 79 -22.21 -31.12 -1.49
N PHE A 80 -21.62 -29.94 -1.40
CA PHE A 80 -21.24 -29.19 -2.58
C PHE A 80 -20.54 -30.18 -3.51
N SER A 81 -21.17 -30.46 -4.66
CA SER A 81 -20.60 -31.34 -5.67
C SER A 81 -19.14 -30.93 -5.85
N LYS A 82 -18.20 -31.88 -5.74
CA LYS A 82 -16.76 -31.63 -5.95
C LYS A 82 -16.52 -30.81 -7.23
N LYS A 83 -17.40 -30.97 -8.23
CA LYS A 83 -17.42 -30.17 -9.48
C LYS A 83 -17.61 -28.66 -9.27
N LYS A 84 -18.42 -28.21 -8.30
CA LYS A 84 -18.65 -26.77 -8.02
C LYS A 84 -17.44 -26.11 -7.36
N ILE A 85 -16.82 -26.78 -6.38
CA ILE A 85 -15.60 -26.27 -5.73
C ILE A 85 -14.46 -26.21 -6.75
N LEU A 86 -14.30 -27.26 -7.57
CA LEU A 86 -13.30 -27.30 -8.62
C LEU A 86 -13.48 -26.19 -9.65
N ARG A 87 -14.73 -25.87 -10.04
CA ARG A 87 -15.04 -24.73 -10.93
C ARG A 87 -14.64 -23.39 -10.31
N CYS A 88 -14.89 -23.16 -9.03
CA CYS A 88 -14.47 -21.91 -8.36
C CYS A 88 -12.94 -21.78 -8.34
N ILE A 89 -12.22 -22.85 -7.99
CA ILE A 89 -10.75 -22.85 -7.98
C ILE A 89 -10.20 -22.58 -9.38
N LEU A 90 -10.76 -23.23 -10.41
CA LEU A 90 -10.34 -23.03 -11.79
C LEU A 90 -10.56 -21.58 -12.25
N LEU A 91 -11.71 -20.97 -11.91
CA LEU A 91 -11.99 -19.58 -12.24
C LEU A 91 -11.01 -18.60 -11.58
N ILE A 92 -10.66 -18.84 -10.30
CA ILE A 92 -9.66 -18.03 -9.59
C ILE A 92 -8.28 -18.18 -10.25
N LEU A 93 -7.88 -19.40 -10.60
CA LEU A 93 -6.60 -19.65 -11.28
C LEU A 93 -6.55 -18.97 -12.65
N VAL A 94 -7.61 -19.08 -13.46
CA VAL A 94 -7.69 -18.42 -14.77
C VAL A 94 -7.60 -16.90 -14.62
N PHE A 95 -8.29 -16.33 -13.62
CA PHE A 95 -8.23 -14.90 -13.35
C PHE A 95 -6.82 -14.44 -12.95
N LEU A 96 -6.15 -15.18 -12.06
CA LEU A 96 -4.76 -14.90 -11.67
C LEU A 96 -3.79 -14.98 -12.85
N ILE A 97 -3.95 -15.99 -13.72
CA ILE A 97 -3.13 -16.14 -14.93
C ILE A 97 -3.35 -14.96 -15.88
N LEU A 98 -4.61 -14.52 -16.07
CA LEU A 98 -4.95 -13.35 -16.88
C LEU A 98 -4.32 -12.08 -16.33
N ILE A 99 -4.32 -11.88 -15.01
CA ILE A 99 -3.67 -10.72 -14.38
C ILE A 99 -2.16 -10.74 -14.63
N VAL A 100 -1.50 -11.88 -14.41
CA VAL A 100 -0.05 -12.01 -14.66
C VAL A 100 0.27 -11.77 -16.13
N ALA A 101 -0.56 -12.28 -17.04
CA ALA A 101 -0.41 -12.05 -18.48
C ALA A 101 -0.60 -10.57 -18.83
N LEU A 102 -1.62 -9.89 -18.28
CA LEU A 102 -1.86 -8.46 -18.48
C LEU A 102 -0.71 -7.61 -17.94
N VAL A 103 -0.20 -7.90 -16.75
CA VAL A 103 0.95 -7.20 -16.17
C VAL A 103 2.19 -7.37 -17.04
N LYS A 104 2.45 -8.59 -17.55
CA LYS A 104 3.55 -8.82 -18.49
C LYS A 104 3.33 -8.10 -19.83
N LEU A 105 2.11 -8.12 -20.37
CA LEU A 105 1.79 -7.49 -21.64
C LEU A 105 1.94 -5.95 -21.53
N CYS A 106 1.46 -5.38 -20.43
CA CYS A 106 1.63 -3.95 -20.13
C CYS A 106 3.09 -3.60 -19.84
N GLY A 107 3.85 -4.44 -19.13
CA GLY A 107 5.28 -4.21 -18.91
C GLY A 107 6.12 -4.28 -20.20
N VAL A 108 5.65 -4.98 -21.23
CA VAL A 108 6.28 -5.02 -22.57
C VAL A 108 5.81 -3.85 -23.45
N MET A 109 4.59 -3.36 -23.25
CA MET A 109 4.00 -2.27 -24.05
C MET A 109 4.30 -0.87 -23.49
N LEU A 110 4.64 -0.75 -22.21
CA LEU A 110 4.70 0.52 -21.52
C LEU A 110 5.96 0.54 -20.63
N ASP A 111 7.02 1.19 -21.10
CA ASP A 111 8.06 1.84 -20.25
C ASP A 111 7.47 2.97 -19.37
N CYS A 112 6.15 2.99 -19.22
CA CYS A 112 5.38 4.07 -18.66
C CYS A 112 4.85 3.61 -17.30
N GLU A 113 5.37 4.22 -16.23
CA GLU A 113 4.97 3.99 -14.84
C GLU A 113 3.44 4.11 -14.62
N TYR A 114 2.73 4.80 -15.53
CA TYR A 114 1.27 4.90 -15.61
C TYR A 114 0.56 3.55 -15.73
N SER A 115 1.14 2.61 -16.48
CA SER A 115 0.55 1.29 -16.72
C SER A 115 0.37 0.52 -15.42
N VAL A 116 1.37 0.62 -14.53
CA VAL A 116 1.40 -0.03 -13.23
C VAL A 116 0.33 0.54 -12.32
N PHE A 117 0.16 1.87 -12.30
CA PHE A 117 -0.84 2.52 -11.44
C PHE A 117 -2.28 2.24 -11.91
N LEU A 118 -2.53 2.26 -13.23
CA LEU A 118 -3.83 1.90 -13.79
C LEU A 118 -4.15 0.42 -13.55
N LEU A 119 -3.18 -0.49 -13.76
CA LEU A 119 -3.33 -1.90 -13.44
C LEU A 119 -3.59 -2.13 -11.95
N LEU A 120 -2.87 -1.44 -11.07
CA LEU A 120 -3.04 -1.57 -9.63
C LEU A 120 -4.42 -1.07 -9.19
N SER A 121 -4.89 0.06 -9.74
CA SER A 121 -6.22 0.56 -9.42
C SER A 121 -7.32 -0.37 -9.93
N LEU A 122 -7.24 -0.86 -11.18
CA LEU A 122 -8.16 -1.87 -11.71
C LEU A 122 -8.14 -3.17 -10.91
N PHE A 123 -6.95 -3.60 -10.46
CA PHE A 123 -6.80 -4.78 -9.61
C PHE A 123 -7.48 -4.60 -8.26
N LEU A 124 -7.27 -3.45 -7.60
CA LEU A 124 -7.90 -3.12 -6.33
C LEU A 124 -9.44 -3.04 -6.47
N PHE A 125 -9.96 -2.48 -7.56
CA PHE A 125 -11.40 -2.51 -7.85
C PHE A 125 -11.92 -3.93 -8.06
N GLY A 126 -11.19 -4.74 -8.83
CA GLY A 126 -11.56 -6.14 -9.06
C GLY A 126 -11.60 -6.93 -7.76
N PHE A 127 -10.62 -6.74 -6.89
CA PHE A 127 -10.56 -7.39 -5.58
C PHE A 127 -11.73 -6.96 -4.68
N LEU A 128 -11.99 -5.65 -4.59
CA LEU A 128 -13.12 -5.11 -3.81
C LEU A 128 -14.46 -5.65 -4.32
N ALA A 129 -14.65 -5.70 -5.64
CA ALA A 129 -15.86 -6.25 -6.25
C ALA A 129 -16.05 -7.73 -5.94
N ILE A 130 -14.98 -8.52 -5.95
CA ILE A 130 -15.01 -9.94 -5.57
C ILE A 130 -15.35 -10.09 -4.09
N GLU A 131 -14.75 -9.31 -3.18
CA GLU A 131 -15.08 -9.35 -1.76
C GLU A 131 -16.54 -9.00 -1.49
N ILE A 132 -17.04 -7.90 -2.09
CA ILE A 132 -18.45 -7.50 -2.00
C ILE A 132 -19.36 -8.62 -2.53
N TYR A 133 -19.00 -9.24 -3.65
CA TYR A 133 -19.79 -10.33 -4.24
C TYR A 133 -19.83 -11.56 -3.33
N LEU A 134 -18.67 -12.00 -2.82
CA LEU A 134 -18.55 -13.16 -1.93
C LEU A 134 -19.29 -12.91 -0.62
N PHE A 135 -19.14 -11.72 -0.05
CA PHE A 135 -19.88 -11.31 1.15
C PHE A 135 -21.38 -11.36 0.91
N THR A 136 -21.87 -10.77 -0.19
CA THR A 136 -23.31 -10.76 -0.54
C THR A 136 -23.86 -12.18 -0.72
N LYS A 137 -23.09 -13.10 -1.34
CA LYS A 137 -23.48 -14.50 -1.49
C LYS A 137 -23.48 -15.27 -0.18
N ALA A 138 -22.45 -15.10 0.65
CA ALA A 138 -22.36 -15.72 1.96
C ALA A 138 -23.54 -15.26 2.84
N PHE A 139 -23.83 -13.96 2.82
CA PHE A 139 -24.95 -13.37 3.53
C PHE A 139 -26.31 -13.93 3.05
N SER A 140 -26.55 -13.95 1.73
CA SER A 140 -27.76 -14.55 1.14
C SER A 140 -27.94 -16.03 1.50
N TYR A 141 -26.83 -16.77 1.65
CA TYR A 141 -26.86 -18.17 2.07
C TYR A 141 -27.23 -18.32 3.54
N ILE A 142 -26.60 -17.54 4.44
CA ILE A 142 -26.87 -17.53 5.87
C ILE A 142 -28.34 -17.16 6.12
N SER A 143 -28.81 -16.07 5.49
CA SER A 143 -30.20 -15.60 5.60
C SER A 143 -31.22 -16.68 5.22
N ARG A 144 -31.01 -17.38 4.09
CA ARG A 144 -31.89 -18.48 3.66
C ARG A 144 -31.87 -19.68 4.61
N ARG A 145 -30.73 -19.96 5.26
CA ARG A 145 -30.63 -21.07 6.22
C ARG A 145 -31.42 -20.76 7.49
N PHE A 146 -31.34 -19.53 7.98
CA PHE A 146 -32.10 -19.06 9.14
C PHE A 146 -33.61 -19.07 8.89
N GLN A 147 -34.09 -18.72 7.68
CA GLN A 147 -35.52 -18.76 7.37
C GLN A 147 -36.15 -20.17 7.43
N LYS A 148 -35.37 -21.24 7.24
CA LYS A 148 -35.89 -22.61 7.26
C LYS A 148 -36.18 -23.15 8.66
N ASP A 149 -35.50 -22.65 9.69
CA ASP A 149 -35.65 -23.13 11.07
C ASP A 149 -36.68 -22.25 11.83
N LYS A 150 -37.96 -22.38 11.47
CA LYS A 150 -39.10 -21.60 12.02
C LYS A 150 -39.31 -21.69 13.53
N LYS A 151 -38.65 -22.61 14.26
CA LYS A 151 -38.78 -22.73 15.72
C LYS A 151 -37.95 -21.70 16.51
N ILE A 152 -36.97 -21.04 15.89
CA ILE A 152 -36.13 -20.00 16.52
C ILE A 152 -36.59 -18.61 16.06
N PHE A 153 -37.91 -18.41 15.88
CA PHE A 153 -38.42 -17.19 15.25
C PHE A 153 -38.67 -16.04 16.23
N PHE A 154 -38.80 -16.34 17.53
CA PHE A 154 -39.20 -15.34 18.54
C PHE A 154 -38.06 -14.41 19.02
N SER A 155 -36.81 -14.66 18.62
CA SER A 155 -35.66 -13.77 18.91
C SER A 155 -35.19 -12.96 17.69
N ILE A 156 -35.88 -13.07 16.55
CA ILE A 156 -35.42 -12.52 15.26
C ILE A 156 -35.62 -11.00 15.14
N SER A 157 -36.56 -10.40 15.89
CA SER A 157 -36.78 -8.94 15.81
C SER A 157 -35.59 -8.13 16.33
N LYS A 158 -34.92 -8.58 17.39
CA LYS A 158 -33.67 -7.97 17.87
C LYS A 158 -32.49 -8.21 16.92
N TRP A 159 -32.45 -9.38 16.28
CA TRP A 159 -31.36 -9.72 15.36
C TRP A 159 -31.42 -8.89 14.07
N ARG A 160 -32.61 -8.68 13.49
CA ARG A 160 -32.81 -7.88 12.28
C ARG A 160 -32.34 -6.42 12.44
N ILE A 161 -32.53 -5.83 13.63
CA ILE A 161 -32.11 -4.45 13.91
C ILE A 161 -30.58 -4.36 14.03
N TRP A 162 -29.96 -5.30 14.74
CA TRP A 162 -28.50 -5.35 14.94
C TRP A 162 -27.73 -5.68 13.64
N GLU A 163 -28.32 -6.52 12.79
CA GLU A 163 -27.76 -6.93 11.51
C GLU A 163 -27.77 -5.78 10.48
N SER A 164 -28.79 -4.91 10.53
CA SER A 164 -28.84 -3.74 9.65
C SER A 164 -27.82 -2.66 10.03
N SER A 165 -27.54 -2.44 11.32
CA SER A 165 -26.61 -1.38 11.74
C SER A 165 -25.15 -1.77 11.56
N SER A 166 -24.78 -3.01 11.85
CA SER A 166 -23.40 -3.49 11.71
C SER A 166 -22.97 -3.59 10.23
N PHE A 167 -23.84 -4.05 9.34
CA PHE A 167 -23.53 -4.13 7.91
C PHE A 167 -23.43 -2.76 7.25
N THR A 168 -24.33 -1.84 7.60
CA THR A 168 -24.28 -0.46 7.08
C THR A 168 -23.03 0.29 7.55
N GLN A 169 -22.60 0.08 8.81
CA GLN A 169 -21.35 0.62 9.33
C GLN A 169 -20.13 0.03 8.63
N PHE A 170 -20.09 -1.29 8.39
CA PHE A 170 -18.97 -1.90 7.68
C PHE A 170 -18.86 -1.41 6.23
N LEU A 171 -19.99 -1.33 5.53
CA LEU A 171 -20.05 -0.84 4.16
C LEU A 171 -19.64 0.64 4.09
N SER A 172 -20.11 1.47 5.01
CA SER A 172 -19.76 2.89 5.04
C SER A 172 -18.27 3.10 5.32
N ILE A 173 -17.67 2.37 6.26
CA ILE A 173 -16.22 2.43 6.52
C ILE A 173 -15.43 2.00 5.30
N THR A 174 -15.83 0.90 4.64
CA THR A 174 -15.13 0.40 3.45
C THR A 174 -15.18 1.42 2.30
N ILE A 175 -16.34 2.04 2.09
CA ILE A 175 -16.49 3.11 1.09
C ILE A 175 -15.61 4.33 1.46
N LEU A 176 -15.58 4.73 2.73
CA LEU A 176 -14.75 5.86 3.16
C LEU A 176 -13.25 5.59 2.96
N VAL A 177 -12.77 4.41 3.32
CA VAL A 177 -11.36 4.01 3.15
C VAL A 177 -10.97 3.99 1.67
N THR A 178 -11.85 3.45 0.82
CA THR A 178 -11.59 3.39 -0.63
C THR A 178 -11.57 4.77 -1.27
N ILE A 179 -12.52 5.65 -0.93
CA ILE A 179 -12.54 7.04 -1.40
C ILE A 179 -11.30 7.79 -0.92
N PHE A 180 -10.96 7.68 0.36
CA PHE A 180 -9.79 8.37 0.92
C PHE A 180 -8.49 7.90 0.24
N SER A 181 -8.34 6.59 0.03
CA SER A 181 -7.21 6.03 -0.71
C SER A 181 -7.14 6.56 -2.15
N TRP A 182 -8.28 6.68 -2.83
CA TRP A 182 -8.36 7.25 -4.18
C TRP A 182 -7.95 8.72 -4.23
N ILE A 183 -8.45 9.54 -3.30
CA ILE A 183 -8.11 10.97 -3.25
C ILE A 183 -6.62 11.16 -2.96
N PHE A 184 -6.10 10.47 -1.94
CA PHE A 184 -4.70 10.61 -1.54
C PHE A 184 -3.75 10.16 -2.66
N SER A 185 -4.03 8.98 -3.25
CA SER A 185 -3.19 8.44 -4.32
C SER A 185 -3.31 9.27 -5.61
N GLY A 186 -4.51 9.75 -5.93
CA GLY A 186 -4.76 10.65 -7.04
C GLY A 186 -4.03 11.98 -6.91
N GLN A 187 -3.98 12.56 -5.70
CA GLN A 187 -3.30 13.84 -5.48
C GLN A 187 -1.78 13.72 -5.59
N LEU A 188 -1.19 12.66 -5.04
CA LEU A 188 0.24 12.37 -5.21
C LEU A 188 0.59 12.17 -6.69
N PHE A 189 -0.25 11.42 -7.40
CA PHE A 189 -0.09 11.18 -8.83
C PHE A 189 -0.17 12.49 -9.62
N MET A 190 -1.22 13.29 -9.42
CA MET A 190 -1.39 14.57 -10.14
C MET A 190 -0.23 15.54 -9.89
N ASN A 191 0.32 15.58 -8.68
CA ASN A 191 1.51 16.39 -8.40
C ASN A 191 2.72 15.93 -9.20
N TRP A 192 2.97 14.61 -9.26
CA TRP A 192 4.05 14.05 -10.05
C TRP A 192 3.85 14.30 -11.57
N VAL A 193 2.62 14.15 -12.07
CA VAL A 193 2.28 14.46 -13.47
C VAL A 193 2.51 15.94 -13.77
N ASN A 194 2.06 16.83 -12.90
CA ASN A 194 2.22 18.27 -13.08
C ASN A 194 3.70 18.65 -13.15
N ASP A 195 4.56 18.05 -12.32
CA ASP A 195 6.00 18.29 -12.38
C ASP A 195 6.61 17.79 -13.71
N LYS A 196 6.13 16.68 -14.27
CA LYS A 196 6.56 16.18 -15.60
C LYS A 196 6.19 17.12 -16.75
N PHE A 197 5.04 17.79 -16.67
CA PHE A 197 4.60 18.76 -17.70
C PHE A 197 5.02 20.20 -17.40
N THR A 198 5.81 20.43 -16.34
CA THR A 198 6.32 21.75 -16.01
C THR A 198 7.55 22.06 -16.85
N ASN A 199 7.66 23.29 -17.34
CA ASN A 199 8.83 23.76 -18.07
C ASN A 199 10.12 23.52 -17.24
N PRO A 200 11.21 22.99 -17.85
CA PRO A 200 12.43 22.65 -17.12
C PRO A 200 13.02 23.79 -16.30
N ASP A 201 12.93 25.05 -16.74
CA ASP A 201 13.48 26.20 -16.00
C ASP A 201 12.68 26.51 -14.72
N VAL A 202 11.35 26.33 -14.77
CA VAL A 202 10.48 26.50 -13.59
C VAL A 202 10.74 25.38 -12.60
N LEU A 203 10.85 24.14 -13.09
CA LEU A 203 11.15 22.97 -12.27
C LEU A 203 12.56 23.05 -11.65
N ALA A 204 13.55 23.56 -12.39
CA ALA A 204 14.90 23.77 -11.89
C ALA A 204 14.94 24.78 -10.72
N LYS A 205 14.17 25.87 -10.82
CA LYS A 205 14.03 26.83 -9.71
C LYS A 205 13.40 26.19 -8.48
N LYS A 206 12.36 25.36 -8.67
CA LYS A 206 11.74 24.59 -7.59
C LYS A 206 12.77 23.70 -6.89
N TYR A 207 13.52 22.88 -7.64
CA TYR A 207 14.57 22.02 -7.08
C TYR A 207 15.69 22.81 -6.41
N TYR A 208 16.05 23.97 -6.94
CA TYR A 208 17.06 24.83 -6.34
C TYR A 208 16.59 25.36 -4.97
N HIS A 209 15.35 25.82 -4.86
CA HIS A 209 14.76 26.25 -3.60
C HIS A 209 14.55 25.10 -2.60
N GLU A 210 14.12 23.93 -3.06
CA GLU A 210 13.99 22.73 -2.22
C GLU A 210 15.35 22.19 -1.74
N SER A 211 16.45 22.56 -2.41
CA SER A 211 17.79 22.20 -1.99
C SER A 211 18.36 23.10 -0.87
N ILE A 212 17.61 24.12 -0.44
CA ILE A 212 18.02 25.01 0.65
C ILE A 212 18.03 24.22 1.95
N THR A 213 19.18 24.23 2.63
CA THR A 213 19.29 23.81 4.02
C THR A 213 19.65 25.02 4.87
N THR A 214 18.83 25.27 5.88
CA THR A 214 19.12 26.25 6.90
C THR A 214 19.95 25.59 8.00
N TYR A 215 20.96 26.30 8.46
CA TYR A 215 21.74 25.89 9.62
C TYR A 215 22.04 27.11 10.47
N ARG A 216 22.23 26.87 11.77
CA ARG A 216 22.55 27.92 12.71
C ARG A 216 24.00 28.32 12.53
N VAL A 217 24.26 29.61 12.42
CA VAL A 217 25.61 30.21 12.38
C VAL A 217 25.92 31.02 13.64
N GLY A 218 24.91 31.30 14.46
CA GLY A 218 25.08 31.94 15.75
C GLY A 218 23.76 32.12 16.48
N ALA A 219 23.78 32.90 17.54
CA ALA A 219 22.63 33.28 18.34
C ALA A 219 22.75 34.74 18.79
N VAL A 220 21.62 35.40 18.97
CA VAL A 220 21.54 36.67 19.71
C VAL A 220 20.94 36.36 21.08
N CYS A 221 21.63 36.80 22.12
CA CYS A 221 21.26 36.54 23.50
C CYS A 221 20.18 37.52 24.00
N SER A 222 19.55 37.19 25.14
CA SER A 222 18.47 37.99 25.74
C SER A 222 18.90 39.40 26.15
N ASP A 223 20.18 39.59 26.46
CA ASP A 223 20.76 40.90 26.76
C ASP A 223 21.15 41.72 25.51
N GLY A 224 20.90 41.18 24.32
CA GLY A 224 21.22 41.79 23.03
C GLY A 224 22.62 41.45 22.50
N THR A 225 23.44 40.71 23.24
CA THR A 225 24.79 40.32 22.82
C THR A 225 24.74 39.24 21.72
N GLY A 226 25.60 39.36 20.70
CA GLY A 226 25.76 38.32 19.69
C GLY A 226 26.73 37.21 20.12
N SER A 227 26.43 35.97 19.77
CA SER A 227 27.26 34.78 20.01
C SER A 227 27.39 33.96 18.72
N PHE A 228 28.60 33.49 18.41
CA PHE A 228 28.84 32.58 17.28
C PHE A 228 28.60 31.10 17.62
N ALA A 229 28.21 30.79 18.86
CA ALA A 229 27.90 29.43 19.26
C ALA A 229 26.52 28.99 18.74
N THR A 230 26.43 27.77 18.21
CA THR A 230 25.24 27.23 17.52
C THR A 230 24.59 26.06 18.26
N GLY A 231 25.17 25.66 19.40
CA GLY A 231 24.75 24.53 20.22
C GLY A 231 24.11 24.93 21.56
N SER A 232 23.80 23.92 22.38
CA SER A 232 23.29 24.12 23.74
C SER A 232 24.30 24.92 24.57
N GLY A 233 23.86 26.03 25.17
CA GLY A 233 24.69 26.89 26.01
C GLY A 233 25.23 28.17 25.35
N ALA A 234 24.91 28.42 24.07
CA ALA A 234 25.41 29.57 23.31
C ALA A 234 25.24 30.95 24.00
N CYS A 235 24.24 31.09 24.87
CA CYS A 235 23.94 32.30 25.63
C CYS A 235 23.69 32.01 27.12
N SER A 236 24.29 30.97 27.70
CA SER A 236 24.01 30.56 29.09
C SER A 236 24.33 31.65 30.13
N HIS A 237 25.32 32.49 29.85
CA HIS A 237 25.72 33.61 30.72
C HIS A 237 24.99 34.92 30.40
N HIS A 238 24.23 34.94 29.31
CA HIS A 238 23.57 36.12 28.75
C HIS A 238 22.04 36.03 28.83
N GLY A 239 21.53 35.29 29.83
CA GLY A 239 20.10 35.12 30.05
C GLY A 239 19.39 34.25 29.00
N GLY A 240 20.11 33.41 28.28
CA GLY A 240 19.56 32.52 27.26
C GLY A 240 19.54 33.12 25.85
N VAL A 241 19.14 32.29 24.89
CA VAL A 241 19.05 32.68 23.48
C VAL A 241 17.73 33.42 23.26
N SER A 242 17.80 34.61 22.67
CA SER A 242 16.64 35.36 22.19
C SER A 242 16.18 34.82 20.84
N TYR A 243 17.08 34.78 19.85
CA TYR A 243 16.83 34.14 18.56
C TYR A 243 18.12 33.59 17.96
N TRP A 244 17.98 32.56 17.11
CA TRP A 244 19.10 31.98 16.37
C TRP A 244 19.36 32.78 15.10
N VAL A 245 20.63 32.97 14.78
CA VAL A 245 21.05 33.49 13.48
C VAL A 245 21.24 32.28 12.58
N GLU A 246 20.45 32.21 11.52
CA GLU A 246 20.46 31.14 10.55
C GLU A 246 21.07 31.63 9.24
N ASP A 247 21.82 30.76 8.58
CA ASP A 247 22.32 30.97 7.23
C ASP A 247 21.77 29.87 6.30
N THR A 248 21.68 30.17 5.02
CA THR A 248 21.13 29.28 4.00
C THR A 248 22.23 28.82 3.06
N ILE A 249 22.47 27.50 3.00
CA ILE A 249 23.29 26.90 1.95
C ILE A 249 22.38 26.20 0.95
N TYR A 250 22.66 26.44 -0.34
CA TYR A 250 22.08 25.67 -1.43
C TYR A 250 22.91 24.42 -1.65
N ASN A 251 22.33 23.24 -1.42
CA ASN A 251 23.04 21.96 -1.59
C ASN A 251 23.29 21.60 -3.05
N LYS A 252 22.57 22.23 -3.98
CA LYS A 252 22.71 22.02 -5.43
C LYS A 252 22.94 23.35 -6.12
N SER A 253 23.82 23.36 -7.12
CA SER A 253 23.93 24.50 -8.03
C SER A 253 22.71 24.56 -8.96
N LEU A 254 22.36 25.77 -9.40
CA LEU A 254 21.25 25.97 -10.33
C LEU A 254 21.44 25.19 -11.64
N GLU A 255 22.67 25.10 -12.15
CA GLU A 255 22.99 24.33 -13.36
C GLU A 255 22.78 22.82 -13.19
N ARG A 256 23.11 22.27 -12.01
CA ARG A 256 22.78 20.88 -11.69
C ARG A 256 21.26 20.67 -11.66
N CYS A 257 20.52 21.58 -11.03
CA CYS A 257 19.06 21.52 -10.98
C CYS A 257 18.42 21.61 -12.37
N LYS A 258 18.96 22.45 -13.28
CA LYS A 258 18.50 22.52 -14.67
C LYS A 258 18.69 21.21 -15.42
N LYS A 259 19.85 20.56 -15.24
CA LYS A 259 20.11 19.25 -15.85
C LYS A 259 19.12 18.19 -15.35
N GLU A 260 18.94 18.09 -14.02
CA GLU A 260 17.99 17.16 -13.40
C GLU A 260 16.55 17.44 -13.86
N ALA A 261 16.15 18.72 -13.94
CA ALA A 261 14.82 19.13 -14.40
C ALA A 261 14.60 18.80 -15.89
N LYS A 262 15.62 18.94 -16.74
CA LYS A 262 15.54 18.58 -18.16
C LYS A 262 15.45 17.07 -18.38
N GLU A 263 16.12 16.27 -17.56
CA GLU A 263 16.01 14.81 -17.59
C GLU A 263 14.64 14.33 -17.06
N PHE A 264 14.03 15.11 -16.15
CA PHE A 264 12.75 14.75 -15.55
C PHE A 264 11.54 15.20 -16.37
N SER A 265 11.53 16.44 -16.88
CA SER A 265 10.42 17.04 -17.62
C SER A 265 10.22 16.38 -18.98
N TRP A 266 8.97 16.39 -19.46
CA TRP A 266 8.56 15.93 -20.79
C TRP A 266 8.33 17.08 -21.76
N VAL A 267 8.54 18.32 -21.32
CA VAL A 267 8.46 19.53 -22.14
C VAL A 267 9.87 19.96 -22.50
N ASP A 268 10.13 20.08 -23.80
CA ASP A 268 11.40 20.55 -24.35
C ASP A 268 11.68 22.04 -24.09
#